data_AF-A0A166BNF0-F1
#
_entry.id   AF-A0A166BNF0-F1
#
_cell.length_a   1.000
_cell.length_b   1.000
_cell.length_c   1.000
_cell.angle_alpha   90.00
_cell.angle_beta   90.00
_cell.angle_gamma   90.00
#
_symmetry.space_group_name_H-M   'P 1'
#
loop_
_entity.id
_entity.type
_entity.pdbx_description
1 polymer ?
#
loop_
_entity_poly.entity_id
_entity_poly.type
_entity_poly.pdbx_seq_one_letter_code
_entity_poly.pdbx_strand_id
1 'polypeptide(L)'
;MPLQPAPGSSILSSDEDSARHAYGFDDLWNEAIRCYQEETGMNLLKLPFASDLLSRSRTTDEVIQYIEEQNDSFEAFRDRGRKVLDVLKPIVHIVHLFIDAGAEGASKVTPGGKAIFVAVGALLQAANGVSALYDAIELLLQKVNACLARIEVYLDLPSPPNPALMDVLRMSFVQVLVVLGIVTKYCDKAGDKDSRSKGKKGVKAMMQRIKDYSRGFLGESDVEEALKELEELAKEEQLASVAVTHTVVRKMQPKVDAVYDSTVINDLRVWLRPPDPQPYNYERKRKADSCQWFFNDQFENWKMCKNGLYWVYGNAGSGKSVLWCDT
;
A
#
# COMPACT_ATOMS: atom_id res chain seq x y z
N MET A 1 -52.48 -30.55 -2.47
CA MET A 1 -52.10 -29.41 -1.62
C MET A 1 -50.62 -29.15 -1.84
N PRO A 2 -50.25 -27.99 -2.39
CA PRO A 2 -48.84 -27.63 -2.57
C PRO A 2 -48.29 -26.97 -1.29
N LEU A 3 -47.06 -27.34 -0.93
CA LEU A 3 -46.28 -26.73 0.15
C LEU A 3 -45.78 -25.35 -0.31
N GLN A 4 -46.10 -24.31 0.46
CA GLN A 4 -45.49 -22.98 0.35
C GLN A 4 -44.01 -23.03 0.79
N PRO A 5 -43.10 -22.29 0.12
CA PRO A 5 -41.85 -21.87 0.72
C PRO A 5 -42.01 -20.56 1.51
N ALA A 6 -41.33 -20.48 2.64
CA ALA A 6 -41.17 -19.29 3.46
C ALA A 6 -40.26 -18.25 2.75
N PRO A 7 -40.41 -16.94 3.04
CA PRO A 7 -39.60 -15.90 2.42
C PRO A 7 -38.23 -15.83 3.09
N GLY A 8 -37.18 -16.20 2.34
CA GLY A 8 -35.79 -15.97 2.68
C GLY A 8 -35.39 -14.54 2.37
N SER A 9 -34.83 -13.88 3.38
CA SER A 9 -34.36 -12.51 3.43
C SER A 9 -33.06 -12.27 2.64
N SER A 10 -32.92 -11.02 2.18
CA SER A 10 -31.65 -10.30 1.98
C SER A 10 -30.89 -10.53 0.66
N ILE A 11 -31.46 -10.03 -0.44
CA ILE A 11 -30.69 -9.53 -1.60
C ILE A 11 -30.60 -8.02 -1.44
N LEU A 12 -29.63 -7.52 -0.68
CA LEU A 12 -29.39 -6.07 -0.56
C LEU A 12 -27.91 -5.69 -0.33
N SER A 13 -26.99 -6.66 -0.29
CA SER A 13 -25.55 -6.38 -0.11
C SER A 13 -24.71 -6.56 -1.37
N SER A 14 -25.31 -7.00 -2.49
CA SER A 14 -24.57 -7.31 -3.72
C SER A 14 -24.48 -6.13 -4.69
N ASP A 15 -25.36 -5.14 -4.57
CA ASP A 15 -25.47 -4.05 -5.54
C ASP A 15 -24.52 -2.88 -5.21
N GLU A 16 -24.19 -2.66 -3.94
CA GLU A 16 -23.25 -1.59 -3.52
C GLU A 16 -21.78 -1.94 -3.82
N ASP A 17 -21.39 -3.21 -3.66
CA ASP A 17 -20.02 -3.68 -3.97
C ASP A 17 -19.74 -3.68 -5.49
N SER A 18 -20.77 -3.92 -6.31
CA SER A 18 -20.64 -3.95 -7.77
C SER A 18 -20.50 -2.54 -8.38
N ALA A 19 -21.08 -1.52 -7.74
CA ALA A 19 -21.02 -0.13 -8.20
C ALA A 19 -19.62 0.50 -8.05
N ARG A 20 -18.85 0.08 -7.03
CA ARG A 20 -17.49 0.58 -6.78
C ARG A 20 -16.48 0.19 -7.87
N HIS A 21 -16.78 -0.84 -8.67
CA HIS A 21 -15.96 -1.31 -9.77
C HIS A 21 -16.36 -0.78 -11.15
N ALA A 22 -17.43 0.03 -11.26
CA ALA A 22 -17.99 0.46 -12.55
C ALA A 22 -17.37 1.76 -13.11
N TYR A 23 -16.67 2.55 -12.30
CA TYR A 23 -16.08 3.83 -12.72
C TYR A 23 -14.56 3.75 -12.79
N GLY A 24 -13.99 4.22 -13.91
CA GLY A 24 -12.54 4.28 -14.06
C GLY A 24 -11.94 5.32 -13.10
N PHE A 25 -10.65 5.17 -12.77
CA PHE A 25 -9.94 6.15 -11.95
C PHE A 25 -10.09 7.59 -12.47
N ASP A 26 -10.01 7.79 -13.78
CA ASP A 26 -10.15 9.10 -14.40
C ASP A 26 -11.55 9.70 -14.12
N ASP A 27 -12.60 8.89 -14.07
CA ASP A 27 -13.97 9.35 -13.77
C ASP A 27 -14.08 9.77 -12.31
N LEU A 28 -13.60 8.93 -11.38
CA LEU A 28 -13.58 9.23 -9.95
C LEU A 28 -12.73 10.47 -9.64
N TRP A 29 -11.61 10.64 -10.33
CA TRP A 29 -10.73 11.79 -10.16
C TRP A 29 -11.39 13.08 -10.64
N ASN A 30 -11.98 13.06 -11.84
CA ASN A 30 -12.70 14.22 -12.38
C ASN A 30 -13.91 14.57 -11.52
N GLU A 31 -14.59 13.56 -10.99
CA GLU A 31 -15.68 13.74 -10.04
C GLU A 31 -15.20 14.44 -8.76
N ALA A 32 -14.08 14.00 -8.17
CA ALA A 32 -13.53 14.67 -6.99
C ALA A 32 -13.11 16.12 -7.25
N ILE A 33 -12.55 16.44 -8.43
CA ILE A 33 -12.28 17.83 -8.84
C ILE A 33 -13.59 18.63 -8.96
N ARG A 34 -14.64 18.01 -9.52
CA ARG A 34 -15.96 18.64 -9.64
C ARG A 34 -16.57 18.92 -8.28
N CYS A 35 -16.60 17.93 -7.39
CA CYS A 35 -17.04 18.08 -6.01
C CYS A 35 -16.25 19.18 -5.29
N TYR A 36 -14.92 19.22 -5.45
CA TYR A 36 -14.10 20.30 -4.90
C TYR A 36 -14.59 21.68 -5.36
N GLN A 37 -14.85 21.84 -6.66
CA GLN A 37 -15.33 23.10 -7.22
C GLN A 37 -16.74 23.45 -6.70
N GLU A 38 -17.64 22.48 -6.59
CA GLU A 38 -18.99 22.67 -6.07
C GLU A 38 -18.99 23.06 -4.58
N GLU A 39 -18.12 22.43 -3.79
CA GLU A 39 -18.01 22.66 -2.35
C GLU A 39 -17.37 24.02 -2.02
N THR A 40 -16.32 24.40 -2.74
CA THR A 40 -15.50 25.58 -2.44
C THR A 40 -15.84 26.79 -3.29
N GLY A 41 -16.51 26.61 -4.43
CA GLY A 41 -16.63 27.63 -5.47
C GLY A 41 -15.33 27.91 -6.23
N MET A 42 -14.22 27.24 -5.88
CA MET A 42 -12.91 27.44 -6.49
C MET A 42 -12.65 26.39 -7.56
N ASN A 43 -12.39 26.84 -8.79
CA ASN A 43 -11.92 25.93 -9.83
C ASN A 43 -10.39 25.79 -9.72
N LEU A 44 -9.93 24.65 -9.17
CA LEU A 44 -8.50 24.36 -8.97
C LEU A 44 -7.66 24.63 -10.22
N LEU A 45 -8.13 24.19 -11.39
CA LEU A 45 -7.40 24.31 -12.65
C LEU A 45 -7.30 25.75 -13.18
N LYS A 46 -8.10 26.67 -12.64
CA LYS A 46 -8.15 28.08 -13.04
C LYS A 46 -7.63 29.03 -11.97
N LEU A 47 -7.15 28.53 -10.84
CA LEU A 47 -6.56 29.39 -9.81
C LEU A 47 -5.30 30.08 -10.35
N PRO A 48 -5.03 31.35 -9.99
CA PRO A 48 -3.93 32.13 -10.56
C PRO A 48 -2.56 31.46 -10.43
N PHE A 49 -2.34 30.74 -9.33
CA PHE A 49 -1.10 30.03 -9.02
C PHE A 49 -1.09 28.56 -9.50
N ALA A 50 -2.21 28.04 -10.03
CA ALA A 50 -2.33 26.65 -10.44
C ALA A 50 -1.55 26.34 -11.71
N SER A 51 -1.53 27.28 -12.66
CA SER A 51 -0.85 27.10 -13.95
C SER A 51 0.62 26.71 -13.78
N ASP A 52 1.33 27.31 -12.81
CA ASP A 52 2.75 27.07 -12.56
C ASP A 52 3.02 25.78 -11.74
N LEU A 53 2.08 25.34 -10.89
CA LEU A 53 2.14 24.05 -10.19
C LEU A 53 1.80 22.87 -11.11
N LEU A 54 0.85 23.07 -12.04
CA LEU A 54 0.39 22.01 -12.93
C LEU A 54 1.36 21.80 -14.11
N SER A 55 1.91 22.87 -14.67
CA SER A 55 2.71 22.83 -15.91
C SER A 55 4.16 22.35 -15.71
N ARG A 56 4.77 22.60 -14.55
CA ARG A 56 6.17 22.22 -14.28
C ARG A 56 6.23 20.90 -13.51
N SER A 57 7.21 20.05 -13.85
CA SER A 57 7.66 19.00 -12.94
C SER A 57 8.53 19.68 -11.88
N ARG A 58 8.20 19.50 -10.60
CA ARG A 58 8.92 20.11 -9.50
C ARG A 58 9.41 19.04 -8.55
N THR A 59 10.51 19.29 -7.87
CA THR A 59 10.90 18.46 -6.72
C THR A 59 9.99 18.71 -5.53
N THR A 60 10.01 17.82 -4.53
CA THR A 60 9.26 18.03 -3.28
C THR A 60 9.60 19.36 -2.63
N ASP A 61 10.89 19.71 -2.56
CA ASP A 61 11.35 20.96 -1.96
C ASP A 61 10.88 22.19 -2.78
N GLU A 62 10.87 22.11 -4.11
CA GLU A 62 10.37 23.18 -4.97
C GLU A 62 8.85 23.40 -4.86
N VAL A 63 8.06 22.35 -4.63
CA VAL A 63 6.63 22.47 -4.36
C VAL A 63 6.39 23.13 -3.01
N ILE A 64 7.12 22.69 -1.97
CA ILE A 64 7.01 23.27 -0.62
C ILE A 64 7.42 24.74 -0.64
N GLN A 65 8.56 25.06 -1.27
CA GLN A 65 9.03 26.43 -1.40
C GLN A 65 8.03 27.30 -2.15
N TYR A 66 7.44 26.80 -3.24
CA TYR A 66 6.44 27.57 -3.98
C TYR A 66 5.20 27.84 -3.13
N ILE A 67 4.73 26.86 -2.36
CA ILE A 67 3.60 27.05 -1.44
C ILE A 67 3.97 28.07 -0.36
N GLU A 68 5.19 28.03 0.18
CA GLU A 68 5.70 29.04 1.12
C GLU A 68 5.63 30.45 0.51
N GLU A 69 6.22 30.64 -0.68
CA GLU A 69 6.27 31.93 -1.39
C GLU A 69 4.88 32.51 -1.69
N GLN A 70 3.90 31.66 -2.05
CA GLN A 70 2.52 32.11 -2.27
C GLN A 70 1.82 32.56 -0.99
N ASN A 71 2.22 32.01 0.16
CA ASN A 71 1.59 32.27 1.46
C ASN A 71 2.40 33.23 2.36
N ASP A 72 3.64 33.60 1.98
CA ASP A 72 4.58 34.41 2.76
C ASP A 72 4.06 35.81 3.10
N SER A 73 3.15 36.34 2.29
CA SER A 73 2.50 37.62 2.54
C SER A 73 1.49 37.58 3.69
N PHE A 74 1.14 36.40 4.21
CA PHE A 74 0.12 36.22 5.23
C PHE A 74 0.73 36.24 6.63
N GLU A 75 0.42 37.26 7.42
CA GLU A 75 0.98 37.45 8.77
C GLU A 75 0.80 36.21 9.67
N ALA A 76 -0.39 35.59 9.66
CA ALA A 76 -0.66 34.37 10.42
C ALA A 76 0.12 33.14 9.91
N PHE A 77 0.43 33.09 8.62
CA PHE A 77 1.26 32.04 8.03
C PHE A 77 2.72 32.18 8.45
N ARG A 78 3.24 33.40 8.61
CA ARG A 78 4.64 33.60 9.04
C ARG A 78 4.93 33.01 10.42
N ASP A 79 3.94 32.97 11.31
CA ASP A 79 4.09 32.43 12.66
C ASP A 79 3.83 30.91 12.76
N ARG A 80 2.94 30.36 11.92
CA ARG A 80 2.44 28.97 12.04
C ARG A 80 2.58 28.11 10.79
N GLY A 81 2.72 28.74 9.63
CA GLY A 81 2.80 28.13 8.31
C GLY A 81 3.93 27.12 8.19
N ARG A 82 5.08 27.38 8.81
CA ARG A 82 6.22 26.44 8.80
C ARG A 82 5.86 25.05 9.32
N LYS A 83 5.09 24.96 10.41
CA LYS A 83 4.64 23.66 10.94
C LYS A 83 3.73 22.92 9.97
N VAL A 84 2.85 23.67 9.30
CA VAL A 84 1.96 23.11 8.27
C VAL A 84 2.77 22.62 7.08
N LEU A 85 3.80 23.36 6.65
CA LEU A 85 4.72 22.94 5.59
C LEU A 85 5.54 21.70 5.98
N ASP A 86 6.00 21.62 7.23
CA ASP A 86 6.74 20.44 7.73
C ASP A 86 5.89 19.16 7.66
N VAL A 87 4.61 19.26 8.01
CA VAL A 87 3.65 18.15 7.92
C VAL A 87 3.25 17.86 6.46
N LEU A 88 3.21 18.88 5.61
CA LEU A 88 2.88 18.74 4.19
C LEU A 88 3.99 18.08 3.38
N LYS A 89 5.26 18.27 3.75
CA LYS A 89 6.42 17.73 3.04
C LYS A 89 6.34 16.22 2.74
N PRO A 90 6.05 15.34 3.72
CA PRO A 90 5.90 13.90 3.43
C PRO A 90 4.72 13.60 2.50
N ILE A 91 3.59 14.32 2.62
CA ILE A 91 2.44 14.16 1.72
C ILE A 91 2.83 14.52 0.28
N VAL A 92 3.55 15.63 0.09
CA VAL A 92 4.02 16.04 -1.24
C VAL A 92 4.96 15.00 -1.84
N HIS A 93 5.85 14.43 -1.03
CA HIS A 93 6.73 13.35 -1.46
C HIS A 93 5.94 12.12 -1.93
N ILE A 94 4.95 11.66 -1.15
CA ILE A 94 4.10 10.51 -1.49
C ILE A 94 3.29 10.79 -2.78
N VAL A 95 2.78 12.00 -2.96
CA VAL A 95 2.08 12.40 -4.19
C VAL A 95 3.03 12.40 -5.40
N HIS A 96 4.29 12.81 -5.25
CA HIS A 96 5.29 12.68 -6.31
C HIS A 96 5.53 11.24 -6.70
N LEU A 97 5.77 10.35 -5.72
CA LEU A 97 5.93 8.91 -5.99
C LEU A 97 4.71 8.34 -6.73
N PHE A 98 3.51 8.78 -6.39
CA PHE A 98 2.29 8.35 -7.07
C PHE A 98 2.20 8.88 -8.52
N ILE A 99 2.58 10.14 -8.75
CA ILE A 99 2.64 10.72 -10.10
C ILE A 99 3.66 9.95 -10.96
N ASP A 100 4.83 9.64 -10.41
CA ASP A 100 5.89 8.92 -11.11
C ASP A 100 5.49 7.47 -11.41
N ALA A 101 4.92 6.77 -10.43
CA ALA A 101 4.37 5.42 -10.62
C ALA A 101 3.20 5.38 -11.64
N GLY A 102 2.45 6.47 -11.75
CA GLY A 102 1.38 6.64 -12.74
C GLY A 102 1.89 6.95 -14.15
N ALA A 103 3.09 7.52 -14.30
CA ALA A 103 3.67 7.89 -15.59
C ALA A 103 4.02 6.66 -16.46
N GLU A 104 4.24 5.50 -15.84
CA GLU A 104 4.51 4.24 -16.55
C GLU A 104 3.23 3.54 -17.08
N GLY A 105 2.04 4.00 -16.66
CA GLY A 105 0.75 3.35 -16.92
C GLY A 105 -0.26 4.24 -17.65
N ALA A 106 0.06 4.71 -18.85
CA ALA A 106 -0.88 5.11 -19.92
C ALA A 106 -2.21 5.84 -19.54
N SER A 107 -2.26 6.74 -18.55
CA SER A 107 -3.37 7.68 -18.39
C SER A 107 -2.99 9.05 -18.96
N LYS A 108 -3.91 9.62 -19.75
CA LYS A 108 -3.81 10.97 -20.34
C LYS A 108 -4.05 12.09 -19.32
N VAL A 109 -4.30 11.78 -18.05
CA VAL A 109 -4.66 12.76 -17.02
C VAL A 109 -3.41 13.22 -16.28
N THR A 110 -2.57 13.96 -16.99
CA THR A 110 -1.37 14.61 -16.45
C THR A 110 -1.64 15.86 -15.57
N PRO A 111 -2.85 16.10 -15.03
CA PRO A 111 -2.96 16.90 -13.80
C PRO A 111 -3.41 16.12 -12.57
N GLY A 112 -3.56 14.78 -12.64
CA GLY A 112 -4.10 13.92 -11.57
C GLY A 112 -3.56 14.25 -10.17
N GLY A 113 -2.37 13.76 -9.81
CA GLY A 113 -1.81 14.04 -8.48
C GLY A 113 -1.50 15.53 -8.21
N LYS A 114 -1.12 16.31 -9.24
CA LYS A 114 -0.71 17.71 -9.06
C LYS A 114 -1.84 18.63 -8.59
N ALA A 115 -3.10 18.27 -8.87
CA ALA A 115 -4.26 18.98 -8.37
C ALA A 115 -4.30 19.03 -6.83
N ILE A 116 -3.71 18.04 -6.14
CA ILE A 116 -3.58 18.04 -4.68
C ILE A 116 -2.71 19.22 -4.21
N PHE A 117 -1.60 19.52 -4.89
CA PHE A 117 -0.75 20.66 -4.54
C PHE A 117 -1.50 21.98 -4.66
N VAL A 118 -2.29 22.11 -5.72
CA VAL A 118 -3.14 23.29 -5.93
C VAL A 118 -4.22 23.39 -4.85
N ALA A 119 -4.86 22.28 -4.48
CA ALA A 119 -5.86 22.22 -3.42
C ALA A 119 -5.29 22.60 -2.05
N VAL A 120 -4.07 22.17 -1.73
CA VAL A 120 -3.38 22.60 -0.51
C VAL A 120 -3.09 24.10 -0.52
N GLY A 121 -2.60 24.65 -1.65
CA GLY A 121 -2.42 26.09 -1.79
C GLY A 121 -3.72 26.88 -1.56
N ALA A 122 -4.82 26.39 -2.14
CA ALA A 122 -6.15 26.98 -1.96
C ALA A 122 -6.65 26.90 -0.50
N LEU A 123 -6.40 25.79 0.18
CA LEU A 123 -6.71 25.61 1.60
C LEU A 123 -5.98 26.64 2.47
N LEU A 124 -4.67 26.84 2.24
CA LEU A 124 -3.87 27.80 2.99
C LEU A 124 -4.28 29.24 2.72
N GLN A 125 -4.68 29.55 1.47
CA GLN A 125 -5.25 30.84 1.11
C GLN A 125 -6.59 31.08 1.83
N ALA A 126 -7.46 30.06 1.91
CA ALA A 126 -8.74 30.15 2.62
C ALA A 126 -8.57 30.31 4.13
N ALA A 127 -7.48 29.79 4.71
CA ALA A 127 -7.14 29.92 6.12
C ALA A 127 -6.53 31.28 6.49
N ASN A 128 -6.25 32.15 5.51
CA ASN A 128 -5.52 33.38 5.69
C ASN A 128 -6.16 34.29 6.75
N GLY A 129 -5.33 34.79 7.67
CA GLY A 129 -5.74 35.73 8.72
C GLY A 129 -6.40 35.10 9.94
N VAL A 130 -6.53 33.77 10.00
CA VAL A 130 -7.10 33.05 11.17
C VAL A 130 -6.13 31.99 11.65
N SER A 131 -5.27 32.34 12.61
CA SER A 131 -4.22 31.44 13.15
C SER A 131 -4.77 30.10 13.65
N ALA A 132 -5.98 30.06 14.20
CA ALA A 132 -6.62 28.83 14.67
C ALA A 132 -6.95 27.84 13.54
N LEU A 133 -7.14 28.31 12.30
CA LEU A 133 -7.37 27.42 11.14
C LEU A 133 -6.08 26.71 10.75
N TYR A 134 -4.91 27.35 10.87
CA TYR A 134 -3.62 26.70 10.59
C TYR A 134 -3.32 25.56 11.56
N ASP A 135 -3.61 25.72 12.85
CA ASP A 135 -3.48 24.63 13.84
C ASP A 135 -4.41 23.44 13.50
N ALA A 136 -5.61 23.72 12.98
CA ALA A 136 -6.56 22.71 12.57
C ALA A 136 -6.14 21.99 11.27
N ILE A 137 -5.58 22.73 10.32
CA ILE A 137 -5.00 22.20 9.08
C ILE A 137 -3.78 21.34 9.38
N GLU A 138 -2.90 21.78 10.28
CA GLU A 138 -1.75 20.98 10.74
C GLU A 138 -2.21 19.61 11.24
N LEU A 139 -3.21 19.59 12.15
CA LEU A 139 -3.74 18.35 12.72
C LEU A 139 -4.43 17.46 11.67
N LEU A 140 -5.12 18.06 10.70
CA LEU A 140 -5.74 17.33 9.60
C LEU A 140 -4.68 16.66 8.71
N LEU A 141 -3.68 17.43 8.27
CA LEU A 141 -2.62 16.92 7.41
C LEU A 141 -1.81 15.84 8.13
N GLN A 142 -1.62 15.92 9.45
CA GLN A 142 -0.99 14.84 10.23
C GLN A 142 -1.77 13.52 10.13
N LYS A 143 -3.11 13.55 10.15
CA LYS A 143 -3.94 12.34 9.98
C LYS A 143 -3.89 11.81 8.55
N VAL A 144 -3.99 12.70 7.57
CA VAL A 144 -3.82 12.31 6.15
C VAL A 144 -2.47 11.64 5.96
N ASN A 145 -1.39 12.24 6.49
CA ASN A 145 -0.06 11.65 6.43
C ASN A 145 0.01 10.27 7.11
N ALA A 146 -0.64 10.09 8.27
CA ALA A 146 -0.68 8.79 8.94
C ALA A 146 -1.36 7.70 8.09
N CYS A 147 -2.40 8.04 7.33
CA CYS A 147 -3.05 7.12 6.39
C CYS A 147 -2.17 6.82 5.17
N LEU A 148 -1.45 7.83 4.65
CA LEU A 148 -0.64 7.70 3.45
C LEU A 148 0.77 7.14 3.70
N ALA A 149 1.30 7.18 4.93
CA ALA A 149 2.69 6.83 5.22
C ALA A 149 3.11 5.42 4.74
N ARG A 150 2.17 4.47 4.69
CA ARG A 150 2.44 3.11 4.18
C ARG A 150 2.49 3.03 2.66
N ILE A 151 1.84 3.97 1.97
CA ILE A 151 1.78 4.02 0.50
C ILE A 151 3.18 4.22 -0.08
N GLU A 152 4.02 5.02 0.59
CA GLU A 152 5.42 5.25 0.24
C GLU A 152 6.17 3.93 0.02
N VAL A 153 6.01 2.98 0.95
CA VAL A 153 6.70 1.68 0.90
C VAL A 153 6.38 0.92 -0.39
N TYR A 154 5.14 0.99 -0.88
CA TYR A 154 4.74 0.28 -2.09
C TYR A 154 5.17 0.97 -3.37
N LEU A 155 5.18 2.30 -3.38
CA LEU A 155 5.52 3.08 -4.55
C LEU A 155 7.03 3.19 -4.77
N ASP A 156 7.84 3.02 -3.72
CA ASP A 156 9.30 3.00 -3.80
C ASP A 156 9.86 1.64 -4.31
N LEU A 157 9.03 0.61 -4.47
CA LEU A 157 9.49 -0.66 -5.05
C LEU A 157 9.72 -0.53 -6.57
N PRO A 158 10.77 -1.17 -7.13
CA PRO A 158 11.06 -1.15 -8.57
C PRO A 158 9.99 -1.80 -9.45
N SER A 159 9.02 -2.49 -8.86
CA SER A 159 7.95 -3.17 -9.58
C SER A 159 6.61 -2.50 -9.27
N PRO A 160 5.77 -2.23 -10.28
CA PRO A 160 4.47 -1.63 -10.06
C PRO A 160 3.63 -2.49 -9.09
N PRO A 161 2.89 -1.87 -8.16
CA PRO A 161 2.04 -2.61 -7.24
C PRO A 161 0.99 -3.43 -7.99
N ASN A 162 0.49 -4.48 -7.35
CA ASN A 162 -0.60 -5.29 -7.90
C ASN A 162 -1.81 -4.39 -8.24
N PRO A 163 -2.55 -4.65 -9.34
CA PRO A 163 -3.73 -3.86 -9.72
C PRO A 163 -4.70 -3.56 -8.58
N ALA A 164 -5.04 -4.55 -7.75
CA ALA A 164 -5.97 -4.35 -6.62
C ALA A 164 -5.40 -3.37 -5.57
N LEU A 165 -4.10 -3.44 -5.31
CA LEU A 165 -3.43 -2.49 -4.41
C LEU A 165 -3.38 -1.10 -5.06
N MET A 166 -3.03 -1.01 -6.35
CA MET A 166 -3.02 0.26 -7.08
C MET A 166 -4.38 0.95 -7.10
N ASP A 167 -5.48 0.21 -7.19
CA ASP A 167 -6.83 0.77 -7.12
C ASP A 167 -7.09 1.39 -5.75
N VAL A 168 -6.77 0.70 -4.64
CA VAL A 168 -6.88 1.27 -3.29
C VAL A 168 -6.00 2.52 -3.11
N LEU A 169 -4.78 2.52 -3.66
CA LEU A 169 -3.90 3.69 -3.63
C LEU A 169 -4.55 4.88 -4.37
N ARG A 170 -5.05 4.64 -5.58
CA ARG A 170 -5.77 5.64 -6.38
C ARG A 170 -6.97 6.21 -5.64
N MET A 171 -7.81 5.36 -5.04
CA MET A 171 -8.96 5.76 -4.24
C MET A 171 -8.55 6.60 -3.03
N SER A 172 -7.41 6.28 -2.40
CA SER A 172 -6.88 7.06 -1.28
C SER A 172 -6.55 8.50 -1.69
N PHE A 173 -5.91 8.71 -2.84
CA PHE A 173 -5.62 10.07 -3.33
C PHE A 173 -6.87 10.85 -3.76
N VAL A 174 -7.87 10.17 -4.33
CA VAL A 174 -9.20 10.77 -4.60
C VAL A 174 -9.79 11.30 -3.30
N GLN A 175 -9.75 10.47 -2.25
CA GLN A 175 -10.31 10.84 -0.95
C GLN A 175 -9.54 11.99 -0.27
N VAL A 176 -8.21 12.04 -0.43
CA VAL A 176 -7.41 13.18 0.02
C VAL A 176 -7.89 14.49 -0.61
N LEU A 177 -8.19 14.49 -1.91
CA LEU A 177 -8.69 15.68 -2.61
C LEU A 177 -10.07 16.11 -2.07
N VAL A 178 -10.96 15.15 -1.80
CA VAL A 178 -12.28 15.40 -1.19
C VAL A 178 -12.13 16.03 0.20
N VAL A 179 -11.30 15.45 1.06
CA VAL A 179 -11.01 15.99 2.40
C VAL A 179 -10.49 17.43 2.32
N LEU A 180 -9.54 17.70 1.41
CA LEU A 180 -9.03 19.06 1.19
C LEU A 180 -10.13 20.03 0.75
N GLY A 181 -11.02 19.63 -0.16
CA GLY A 181 -12.12 20.46 -0.64
C GLY A 181 -13.11 20.85 0.46
N ILE A 182 -13.55 19.87 1.24
CA ILE A 182 -14.47 20.10 2.35
C ILE A 182 -13.83 21.06 3.36
N VAL A 183 -12.57 20.85 3.72
CA VAL A 183 -11.85 21.67 4.71
C VAL A 183 -11.61 23.09 4.18
N THR A 184 -11.28 23.26 2.89
CA THR A 184 -11.16 24.57 2.24
C THR A 184 -12.47 25.35 2.32
N LYS A 185 -13.61 24.71 2.01
CA LYS A 185 -14.95 25.33 2.13
C LYS A 185 -15.22 25.87 3.54
N TYR A 186 -14.83 25.13 4.57
CA TYR A 186 -15.01 25.58 5.95
C TYR A 186 -14.08 26.73 6.32
N CYS A 187 -12.83 26.71 5.85
CA CYS A 187 -11.88 27.81 6.07
C CYS A 187 -12.36 29.11 5.41
N ASP A 188 -12.84 29.03 4.18
CA ASP A 188 -13.34 30.18 3.42
C ASP A 188 -14.54 30.86 4.12
N LYS A 189 -15.50 30.05 4.57
CA LYS A 189 -16.66 30.53 5.39
C LYS A 189 -16.25 31.14 6.72
N ALA A 190 -15.12 30.73 7.29
CA ALA A 190 -14.60 31.23 8.55
C ALA A 190 -13.86 32.57 8.40
N GLY A 191 -13.23 32.81 7.25
CA GLY A 191 -12.50 34.04 6.92
C GLY A 191 -13.39 35.23 6.53
N ASP A 192 -14.66 34.98 6.20
CA ASP A 192 -15.59 36.02 5.74
C ASP A 192 -15.90 37.08 6.83
N LYS A 193 -15.48 38.32 6.56
CA LYS A 193 -15.46 39.45 7.51
C LYS A 193 -16.85 40.03 7.80
N ASP A 194 -17.81 39.86 6.90
CA ASP A 194 -19.19 40.37 7.05
C ASP A 194 -20.01 39.59 8.09
N SER A 195 -19.48 38.45 8.57
CA SER A 195 -20.16 37.57 9.51
C SER A 195 -19.34 37.30 10.78
N ARG A 196 -18.55 38.27 11.28
CA ARG A 196 -17.62 38.14 12.43
C ARG A 196 -18.13 37.33 13.65
N SER A 197 -19.44 37.30 13.93
CA SER A 197 -20.06 36.48 14.99
C SER A 197 -20.40 35.04 14.57
N LYS A 198 -20.73 34.80 13.29
CA LYS A 198 -20.89 33.47 12.67
C LYS A 198 -19.55 32.83 12.34
N GLY A 199 -18.58 33.58 11.81
CA GLY A 199 -17.21 33.10 11.51
C GLY A 199 -16.49 32.55 12.74
N LYS A 200 -16.51 33.26 13.88
CA LYS A 200 -15.96 32.74 15.16
C LYS A 200 -16.66 31.46 15.65
N LYS A 201 -17.98 31.33 15.46
CA LYS A 201 -18.72 30.10 15.77
C LYS A 201 -18.37 28.96 14.81
N GLY A 202 -18.19 29.24 13.52
CA GLY A 202 -17.76 28.29 12.49
C GLY A 202 -16.35 27.77 12.71
N VAL A 203 -15.38 28.65 12.99
CA VAL A 203 -14.00 28.27 13.39
C VAL A 203 -14.03 27.41 14.64
N LYS A 204 -14.79 27.83 15.67
CA LYS A 204 -14.91 27.06 16.91
C LYS A 204 -15.56 25.71 16.65
N ALA A 205 -16.59 25.61 15.81
CA ALA A 205 -17.25 24.36 15.46
C ALA A 205 -16.32 23.43 14.67
N MET A 206 -15.56 23.95 13.70
CA MET A 206 -14.58 23.15 12.95
C MET A 206 -13.45 22.67 13.85
N MET A 207 -12.88 23.55 14.67
CA MET A 207 -11.83 23.20 15.63
C MET A 207 -12.33 22.20 16.67
N GLN A 208 -13.57 22.38 17.16
CA GLN A 208 -14.21 21.44 18.07
C GLN A 208 -14.46 20.09 17.38
N ARG A 209 -14.88 20.05 16.11
CA ARG A 209 -15.07 18.79 15.36
C ARG A 209 -13.77 18.05 15.09
N ILE A 210 -12.74 18.74 14.62
CA ILE A 210 -11.42 18.16 14.37
C ILE A 210 -10.79 17.66 15.69
N LYS A 211 -11.07 18.34 16.82
CA LYS A 211 -10.60 18.00 18.17
C LYS A 211 -11.47 16.97 18.90
N ASP A 212 -12.78 16.91 18.65
CA ASP A 212 -13.68 15.91 19.20
C ASP A 212 -13.44 14.56 18.53
N TYR A 213 -12.98 14.57 17.27
CA TYR A 213 -12.43 13.39 16.61
C TYR A 213 -11.22 12.82 17.35
N SER A 214 -10.30 13.66 17.88
CA SER A 214 -9.18 13.15 18.69
C SER A 214 -9.59 12.69 20.09
N ARG A 215 -10.87 12.86 20.46
CA ARG A 215 -11.46 12.43 21.74
C ARG A 215 -12.64 11.45 21.61
N GLY A 216 -12.94 10.96 20.40
CA GLY A 216 -13.91 9.88 20.17
C GLY A 216 -15.36 10.25 20.47
N PHE A 217 -15.83 11.44 20.05
CA PHE A 217 -17.26 11.81 20.19
C PHE A 217 -17.96 11.87 18.82
N LEU A 218 -19.05 11.10 18.67
CA LEU A 218 -19.84 10.94 17.45
C LEU A 218 -20.66 12.20 17.10
N GLY A 219 -20.55 12.67 15.85
CA GLY A 219 -21.55 13.54 15.23
C GLY A 219 -21.30 13.81 13.74
N GLU A 220 -22.14 13.21 12.89
CA GLU A 220 -22.17 13.35 11.41
C GLU A 220 -21.78 14.75 10.92
N SER A 221 -20.60 14.85 10.31
CA SER A 221 -20.18 16.02 9.53
C SER A 221 -19.29 15.59 8.37
N ASP A 222 -19.41 16.27 7.24
CA ASP A 222 -18.76 15.93 5.97
C ASP A 222 -17.24 15.65 6.08
N VAL A 223 -16.52 16.35 6.97
CA VAL A 223 -15.07 16.13 7.20
C VAL A 223 -14.79 14.81 7.91
N GLU A 224 -15.63 14.44 8.89
CA GLU A 224 -15.47 13.20 9.65
C GLU A 224 -15.77 11.98 8.77
N GLU A 225 -16.83 12.06 7.97
CA GLU A 225 -17.18 11.03 6.99
C GLU A 225 -16.05 10.84 5.98
N ALA A 226 -15.54 11.93 5.40
CA ALA A 226 -14.47 11.84 4.41
C ALA A 226 -13.15 11.29 5.00
N LEU A 227 -12.82 11.62 6.26
CA LEU A 227 -11.66 11.05 6.95
C LEU A 227 -11.87 9.57 7.30
N LYS A 228 -13.07 9.18 7.71
CA LYS A 228 -13.40 7.79 8.00
C LYS A 228 -13.27 6.90 6.75
N GLU A 229 -13.75 7.38 5.60
CA GLU A 229 -13.55 6.70 4.32
C GLU A 229 -12.05 6.54 3.99
N LEU A 230 -11.22 7.57 4.23
CA LEU A 230 -9.77 7.47 4.04
C LEU A 230 -9.13 6.43 4.98
N GLU A 231 -9.60 6.31 6.22
CA GLU A 231 -9.14 5.28 7.16
C GLU A 231 -9.61 3.87 6.78
N GLU A 232 -10.82 3.72 6.22
CA GLU A 232 -11.32 2.46 5.69
C GLU A 232 -10.49 2.01 4.49
N LEU A 233 -10.16 2.91 3.57
CA LEU A 233 -9.22 2.65 2.47
C LEU A 233 -7.84 2.24 2.98
N ALA A 234 -7.33 2.87 4.04
CA ALA A 234 -6.07 2.46 4.67
C ALA A 234 -6.12 1.06 5.31
N LYS A 235 -7.30 0.55 5.69
CA LYS A 235 -7.48 -0.85 6.14
C LYS A 235 -7.56 -1.80 4.96
N GLU A 236 -8.27 -1.43 3.90
CA GLU A 236 -8.31 -2.19 2.65
C GLU A 236 -6.91 -2.34 2.03
N GLU A 237 -6.07 -1.30 2.11
CA GLU A 237 -4.65 -1.31 1.74
C GLU A 237 -3.88 -2.42 2.45
N GLN A 238 -4.06 -2.53 3.78
CA GLN A 238 -3.42 -3.59 4.57
C GLN A 238 -3.89 -4.98 4.15
N LEU A 239 -5.20 -5.16 3.92
CA LEU A 239 -5.76 -6.44 3.51
C LEU A 239 -5.25 -6.85 2.12
N ALA A 240 -5.19 -5.92 1.18
CA ALA A 240 -4.63 -6.15 -0.16
C ALA A 240 -3.15 -6.52 -0.09
N SER A 241 -2.36 -5.82 0.72
CA SER A 241 -0.93 -6.10 0.95
C SER A 241 -0.70 -7.50 1.56
N VAL A 242 -1.53 -7.91 2.52
CA VAL A 242 -1.50 -9.27 3.10
C VAL A 242 -1.84 -10.32 2.05
N ALA A 243 -2.86 -10.10 1.22
CA ALA A 243 -3.26 -11.02 0.17
C ALA A 243 -2.15 -11.19 -0.89
N VAL A 244 -1.49 -10.10 -1.28
CA VAL A 244 -0.32 -10.13 -2.19
C VAL A 244 0.83 -10.90 -1.56
N THR A 245 1.17 -10.60 -0.30
CA THR A 245 2.23 -11.28 0.45
C THR A 245 1.98 -12.78 0.52
N HIS A 246 0.75 -13.18 0.88
CA HIS A 246 0.36 -14.59 0.92
C HIS A 246 0.51 -15.26 -0.45
N THR A 247 0.18 -14.56 -1.54
CA THR A 247 0.32 -15.09 -2.90
C THR A 247 1.78 -15.29 -3.29
N VAL A 248 2.65 -14.33 -2.96
CA VAL A 248 4.11 -14.43 -3.22
C VAL A 248 4.70 -15.58 -2.44
N VAL A 249 4.42 -15.69 -1.14
CA VAL A 249 4.89 -16.79 -0.28
C VAL A 249 4.47 -18.15 -0.84
N ARG A 250 3.19 -18.31 -1.21
CA ARG A 250 2.68 -19.56 -1.80
C ARG A 250 3.41 -19.94 -3.09
N LYS A 251 3.76 -18.95 -3.93
CA LYS A 251 4.52 -19.18 -5.18
C LYS A 251 6.00 -19.45 -4.94
N MET A 252 6.58 -18.91 -3.88
CA MET A 252 7.99 -19.09 -3.56
C MET A 252 8.27 -20.39 -2.81
N GLN A 253 7.32 -20.88 -2.01
CA GLN A 253 7.46 -22.11 -1.23
C GLN A 253 8.07 -23.29 -2.02
N PRO A 254 7.52 -23.72 -3.18
CA PRO A 254 8.09 -24.85 -3.91
C PRO A 254 9.50 -24.59 -4.45
N LYS A 255 9.87 -23.33 -4.72
CA LYS A 255 11.24 -22.99 -5.15
C LYS A 255 12.22 -23.08 -3.99
N VAL A 256 11.80 -22.66 -2.79
CA VAL A 256 12.58 -22.79 -1.57
C VAL A 256 12.79 -24.27 -1.25
N ASP A 257 11.73 -25.07 -1.32
CA ASP A 257 11.79 -26.52 -1.12
C ASP A 257 12.77 -27.17 -2.12
N ALA A 258 12.69 -26.80 -3.40
CA ALA A 258 13.61 -27.31 -4.42
C ALA A 258 15.09 -26.91 -4.20
N VAL A 259 15.35 -25.69 -3.71
CA VAL A 259 16.71 -25.25 -3.36
C VAL A 259 17.23 -26.02 -2.16
N TYR A 260 16.38 -26.24 -1.15
CA TYR A 260 16.72 -27.05 0.01
C TYR A 260 17.07 -28.48 -0.40
N ASP A 261 16.19 -29.13 -1.19
CA ASP A 261 16.41 -30.49 -1.70
C ASP A 261 17.70 -30.58 -2.53
N SER A 262 17.96 -29.59 -3.40
CA SER A 262 19.20 -29.53 -4.19
C SER A 262 20.44 -29.41 -3.31
N THR A 263 20.37 -28.63 -2.24
CA THR A 263 21.47 -28.45 -1.28
C THR A 263 21.75 -29.77 -0.55
N VAL A 264 20.71 -30.42 -0.03
CA VAL A 264 20.80 -31.73 0.62
C VAL A 264 21.38 -32.78 -0.34
N ILE A 265 20.89 -32.84 -1.58
CA ILE A 265 21.42 -33.75 -2.60
C ILE A 265 22.89 -33.46 -2.90
N ASN A 266 23.30 -32.19 -2.97
CA ASN A 266 24.68 -31.83 -3.23
C ASN A 266 25.60 -32.22 -2.07
N ASP A 267 25.17 -32.02 -0.83
CA ASP A 267 25.92 -32.43 0.36
C ASP A 267 26.07 -33.96 0.41
N LEU A 268 24.99 -34.70 0.12
CA LEU A 268 25.03 -36.15 -0.03
C LEU A 268 25.99 -36.58 -1.15
N ARG A 269 25.97 -35.90 -2.30
CA ARG A 269 26.91 -36.18 -3.40
C ARG A 269 28.35 -35.93 -2.97
N VAL A 270 28.63 -34.84 -2.24
CA VAL A 270 29.97 -34.53 -1.71
C VAL A 270 30.43 -35.59 -0.73
N TRP A 271 29.56 -36.00 0.21
CA TRP A 271 29.87 -37.07 1.16
C TRP A 271 30.12 -38.42 0.48
N LEU A 272 29.36 -38.73 -0.57
CA LEU A 272 29.53 -39.94 -1.39
C LEU A 272 30.72 -39.88 -2.36
N ARG A 273 31.45 -38.76 -2.47
CA ARG A 273 32.60 -38.69 -3.39
C ARG A 273 33.69 -39.67 -2.96
N PRO A 274 34.36 -40.33 -3.92
CA PRO A 274 35.52 -41.14 -3.60
C PRO A 274 36.63 -40.27 -2.99
N PRO A 275 37.47 -40.80 -2.08
CA PRO A 275 38.61 -40.08 -1.53
C PRO A 275 39.54 -39.56 -2.63
N ASP A 276 40.06 -38.35 -2.46
CA ASP A 276 41.05 -37.71 -3.34
C ASP A 276 42.31 -37.35 -2.53
N PRO A 277 43.50 -37.92 -2.83
CA PRO A 277 43.81 -38.80 -3.96
C PRO A 277 43.21 -40.20 -3.82
N GLN A 278 42.82 -40.77 -4.96
CA GLN A 278 42.26 -42.12 -5.01
C GLN A 278 43.29 -43.17 -4.55
N PRO A 279 42.90 -44.18 -3.76
CA PRO A 279 43.81 -45.26 -3.37
C PRO A 279 44.35 -46.01 -4.59
N TYR A 280 45.61 -46.46 -4.52
CA TYR A 280 46.29 -47.18 -5.61
C TYR A 280 45.52 -48.39 -6.19
N ASN A 281 44.63 -49.00 -5.40
CA ASN A 281 43.82 -50.16 -5.81
C ASN A 281 42.34 -49.84 -6.07
N TYR A 282 41.98 -48.57 -6.27
CA TYR A 282 40.60 -48.11 -6.47
C TYR A 282 39.90 -48.85 -7.63
N GLU A 283 40.49 -48.81 -8.83
CA GLU A 283 39.92 -49.48 -10.02
C GLU A 283 39.84 -51.01 -9.86
N ARG A 284 40.79 -51.62 -9.13
CA ARG A 284 40.78 -53.08 -8.89
C ARG A 284 39.69 -53.51 -7.90
N LYS A 285 39.27 -52.61 -7.01
CA LYS A 285 38.25 -52.86 -5.98
C LYS A 285 36.85 -52.45 -6.41
N ARG A 286 36.73 -51.52 -7.37
CA ARG A 286 35.45 -51.13 -7.96
C ARG A 286 34.89 -52.29 -8.78
N LYS A 287 33.58 -52.53 -8.66
CA LYS A 287 32.86 -53.41 -9.58
C LYS A 287 31.85 -52.57 -10.36
N ALA A 288 31.84 -52.73 -11.68
CA ALA A 288 30.77 -52.20 -12.50
C ALA A 288 29.43 -52.78 -12.01
N ASP A 289 28.37 -51.97 -12.05
CA ASP A 289 27.02 -52.33 -11.62
C ASP A 289 26.86 -52.68 -10.13
N SER A 290 27.89 -52.41 -9.30
CA SER A 290 27.75 -52.48 -7.85
C SER A 290 26.63 -51.55 -7.40
N CYS A 291 25.80 -52.01 -6.46
CA CYS A 291 24.66 -51.27 -5.90
C CYS A 291 23.46 -51.06 -6.85
N GLN A 292 23.43 -51.61 -8.07
CA GLN A 292 22.21 -51.57 -8.90
C GLN A 292 21.00 -52.23 -8.22
N TRP A 293 21.25 -53.22 -7.36
CA TRP A 293 20.21 -53.90 -6.58
C TRP A 293 19.47 -52.98 -5.61
N PHE A 294 20.03 -51.83 -5.22
CA PHE A 294 19.32 -50.84 -4.38
C PHE A 294 18.14 -50.18 -5.08
N PHE A 295 18.12 -50.21 -6.41
CA PHE A 295 17.12 -49.52 -7.23
C PHE A 295 16.17 -50.47 -7.94
N ASN A 296 16.14 -51.75 -7.53
CA ASN A 296 15.24 -52.73 -8.11
C ASN A 296 13.94 -52.88 -7.29
N ASP A 297 12.91 -53.42 -7.93
CA ASP A 297 11.58 -53.62 -7.30
C ASP A 297 11.65 -54.53 -6.07
N GLN A 298 12.62 -55.44 -6.00
CA GLN A 298 12.77 -56.37 -4.88
C GLN A 298 13.15 -55.65 -3.58
N PHE A 299 14.04 -54.66 -3.65
CA PHE A 299 14.44 -53.87 -2.48
C PHE A 299 13.32 -52.92 -2.03
N GLU A 300 12.63 -52.27 -2.98
CA GLU A 300 11.49 -51.40 -2.66
C GLU A 300 10.32 -52.17 -2.03
N ASN A 301 10.00 -53.36 -2.56
CA ASN A 301 8.99 -54.24 -1.95
C ASN A 301 9.37 -54.69 -0.53
N TRP A 302 10.66 -54.92 -0.27
CA TRP A 302 11.15 -55.26 1.06
C TRP A 302 10.98 -54.10 2.06
N LYS A 303 11.30 -52.84 1.69
CA LYS A 303 11.13 -51.68 2.58
C LYS A 303 9.69 -51.53 3.10
N MET A 304 8.71 -51.91 2.28
CA MET A 304 7.29 -51.82 2.64
C MET A 304 6.85 -52.90 3.65
N CYS A 305 7.68 -53.92 3.91
CA CYS A 305 7.38 -54.98 4.86
C CYS A 305 7.78 -54.58 6.30
N LYS A 306 6.79 -54.51 7.21
CA LYS A 306 7.01 -54.08 8.62
C LYS A 306 8.03 -54.90 9.41
N ASN A 307 8.27 -56.18 9.05
CA ASN A 307 9.20 -57.09 9.74
C ASN A 307 10.13 -57.84 8.76
N GLY A 308 10.47 -57.25 7.61
CA GLY A 308 11.35 -57.90 6.64
C GLY A 308 12.80 -57.96 7.13
N LEU A 309 13.43 -59.13 7.19
CA LEU A 309 14.88 -59.25 7.39
C LEU A 309 15.61 -59.17 6.05
N TYR A 310 16.55 -58.24 5.91
CA TYR A 310 17.42 -58.13 4.73
C TYR A 310 18.87 -58.45 5.10
N TRP A 311 19.44 -59.46 4.46
CA TRP A 311 20.79 -59.93 4.75
C TRP A 311 21.77 -59.44 3.69
N VAL A 312 22.68 -58.54 4.06
CA VAL A 312 23.74 -58.02 3.18
C VAL A 312 25.06 -58.70 3.49
N TYR A 313 25.58 -59.49 2.54
CA TYR A 313 26.86 -60.18 2.65
C TYR A 313 27.89 -59.62 1.65
N GLY A 314 29.17 -59.61 2.05
CA GLY A 314 30.27 -59.14 1.21
C GLY A 314 31.62 -59.10 1.95
N ASN A 315 32.71 -58.96 1.20
CA ASN A 315 34.08 -58.96 1.72
C ASN A 315 34.35 -57.79 2.69
N ALA A 316 35.39 -57.91 3.53
CA ALA A 316 35.82 -56.82 4.41
C ALA A 316 36.12 -55.53 3.60
N GLY A 317 35.68 -54.37 4.09
CA GLY A 317 35.85 -53.08 3.40
C GLY A 317 34.91 -52.82 2.23
N SER A 318 33.89 -53.67 2.00
CA SER A 318 32.89 -53.48 0.93
C SER A 318 31.77 -52.48 1.26
N GLY A 319 31.91 -51.66 2.31
CA GLY A 319 30.93 -50.64 2.66
C GLY A 319 29.67 -51.12 3.41
N LYS A 320 29.58 -52.39 3.82
CA LYS A 320 28.38 -52.94 4.53
C LYS A 320 27.95 -52.13 5.74
N SER A 321 28.91 -51.68 6.56
CA SER A 321 28.62 -50.87 7.75
C SER A 321 28.12 -49.48 7.39
N VAL A 322 28.63 -48.88 6.30
CA VAL A 322 28.17 -47.56 5.82
C VAL A 322 26.75 -47.63 5.28
N LEU A 323 26.37 -48.74 4.63
CA LEU A 323 25.00 -48.98 4.18
C LEU A 323 23.97 -49.10 5.31
N TRP A 324 24.42 -49.26 6.56
CA TRP A 324 23.56 -49.49 7.73
C TRP A 324 23.83 -48.52 8.89
N CYS A 325 24.71 -47.54 8.69
CA CYS A 325 24.90 -46.42 9.61
C CYS A 325 23.98 -45.28 9.17
N ASP A 326 22.73 -45.36 9.61
CA ASP A 326 21.90 -44.24 10.06
C ASP A 326 20.51 -44.80 10.41
N THR A 327 20.33 -45.09 11.71
CA THR A 327 19.03 -45.09 12.40
C THR A 327 19.21 -44.30 13.69
#